data_AF-A0A4Q4CNV8-F1
#
_entry.id   AF-A0A4Q4CNV8-F1
#
_cell.length_a   1.000
_cell.length_b   1.000
_cell.length_c   1.000
_cell.angle_alpha   90.00
_cell.angle_beta   90.00
_cell.angle_gamma   90.00
#
_symmetry.space_group_name_H-M   'P 1'
#
loop_
_entity.id
_entity.type
_entity.pdbx_description
1 polymer ?
#
loop_
_entity_poly.entity_id
_entity_poly.type
_entity_poly.pdbx_seq_one_letter_code
_entity_poly.pdbx_strand_id
1 'polypeptide(L)' 'MDIDMSALKALEREKDISLDVVVEAIETALLSAYHKTADAHSNARVELDRRSGHVTVWAKERLE' A
#
# COMPACT_ATOMS: atom_id res chain seq x y z
N MET A 1 0.84 -0.19 9.51
CA MET A 1 0.85 1.27 9.27
C MET A 1 -0.59 1.67 8.99
N ASP A 2 -1.04 2.86 9.36
CA ASP A 2 -2.44 3.25 9.15
C ASP A 2 -2.51 4.53 8.32
N ILE A 3 -3.34 4.50 7.29
CA ILE A 3 -3.56 5.62 6.37
C ILE A 3 -4.92 6.23 6.67
N ASP A 4 -4.98 7.56 6.72
CA ASP A 4 -6.23 8.27 6.92
C ASP A 4 -7.15 8.13 5.69
N MET A 5 -8.20 7.34 5.83
CA MET A 5 -9.18 7.12 4.77
C MET A 5 -9.97 8.38 4.40
N SER A 6 -10.08 9.36 5.29
CA SER A 6 -10.73 10.65 4.99
C SER A 6 -9.89 11.46 4.01
N ALA A 7 -8.56 11.44 4.16
CA ALA A 7 -7.63 12.07 3.22
C ALA A 7 -7.70 11.41 1.83
N LEU A 8 -7.77 10.08 1.77
CA LEU A 8 -7.91 9.36 0.49
C LEU A 8 -9.23 9.70 -0.22
N LYS A 9 -10.34 9.76 0.51
CA LYS A 9 -11.65 10.16 -0.04
C LYS A 9 -11.70 11.64 -0.45
N ALA A 10 -10.96 12.50 0.23
CA ALA A 10 -10.81 13.89 -0.18
C ALA A 10 -10.06 13.97 -1.51
N LEU A 11 -8.98 13.19 -1.68
CA LEU A 11 -8.23 13.11 -2.92
C LEU A 11 -9.08 12.56 -4.07
N GLU A 12 -9.87 11.52 -3.82
CA GLU A 12 -10.82 10.95 -4.80
C GLU A 12 -11.74 12.04 -5.35
N ARG A 13 -12.33 12.85 -4.47
CA ARG A 13 -13.24 13.95 -4.84
C ARG A 13 -12.56 15.11 -5.53
N GLU A 14 -11.33 15.45 -5.12
CA GLU A 14 -10.61 16.62 -5.64
C GLU A 14 -9.97 16.34 -7.01
N LYS A 15 -9.46 15.12 -7.19
CA LYS A 15 -8.75 14.71 -8.41
C LYS A 15 -9.63 13.95 -9.41
N ASP A 16 -10.86 13.62 -9.03
CA ASP A 16 -11.78 12.75 -9.79
C ASP A 16 -11.14 11.40 -10.15
N ILE A 17 -10.35 10.86 -9.21
CA ILE A 17 -9.64 9.58 -9.37
C ILE A 17 -10.32 8.57 -8.48
N SER A 18 -10.70 7.43 -9.03
CA SER A 18 -11.27 6.32 -8.25
C SER A 18 -10.38 5.94 -7.07
N LEU A 19 -10.98 5.74 -5.90
CA LEU A 19 -10.28 5.31 -4.68
C LEU A 19 -9.42 4.06 -4.91
N ASP A 20 -9.88 3.15 -5.77
CA ASP A 20 -9.16 1.91 -6.15
C ASP A 20 -7.79 2.20 -6.77
N VAL A 21 -7.71 3.19 -7.67
CA VAL A 21 -6.46 3.62 -8.32
C VAL A 21 -5.51 4.25 -7.31
N VAL A 22 -6.05 5.05 -6.38
CA VAL A 22 -5.25 5.66 -5.31
C VAL A 22 -4.66 4.59 -4.39
N VAL A 23 -5.47 3.60 -4.01
CA VAL A 23 -5.05 2.46 -3.19
C VAL A 23 -3.93 1.68 -3.89
N GLU A 24 -4.12 1.31 -5.16
CA GLU A 24 -3.12 0.56 -5.93
C GLU A 24 -1.79 1.33 -6.06
N ALA A 25 -1.87 2.65 -6.30
CA ALA A 25 -0.69 3.51 -6.37
C ALA A 25 0.07 3.57 -5.04
N ILE A 26 -0.65 3.62 -3.91
CA ILE A 26 -0.06 3.61 -2.57
C ILE A 26 0.59 2.27 -2.26
N GLU A 27 -0.08 1.16 -2.55
CA GLU A 27 0.47 -0.19 -2.37
C GLU A 27 1.77 -0.37 -3.16
N THR A 28 1.78 0.09 -4.42
CA THR A 28 2.97 0.04 -5.29
C THR A 28 4.11 0.92 -4.77
N ALA A 29 3.80 2.13 -4.30
CA ALA A 29 4.79 3.04 -3.74
C ALA A 29 5.41 2.48 -2.46
N LEU A 30 4.58 1.89 -1.58
CA LEU A 30 5.02 1.25 -0.35
C LEU A 30 5.83 -0.02 -0.61
N LEU A 31 5.42 -0.84 -1.59
CA LEU A 31 6.18 -2.01 -2.01
C LEU A 31 7.56 -1.60 -2.54
N SER A 32 7.61 -0.56 -3.36
CA SER A 32 8.87 0.00 -3.87
C SER A 32 9.75 0.56 -2.75
N ALA A 33 9.17 1.15 -1.71
CA ALA A 33 9.91 1.62 -0.54
C ALA A 33 10.43 0.44 0.30
N TYR A 34 9.61 -0.60 0.50
CA TYR A 34 10.02 -1.83 1.17
C TYR A 34 11.20 -2.49 0.45
N HIS A 35 11.17 -2.60 -0.89
CA HIS A 35 12.29 -3.15 -1.65
C HIS A 35 13.60 -2.35 -1.55
N LYS A 36 13.58 -1.12 -1.05
CA LYS A 36 14.78 -0.30 -0.80
C LYS A 36 15.38 -0.52 0.59
N THR A 37 14.70 -1.22 1.49
CA THR A 37 15.25 -1.52 2.82
C THR A 37 16.22 -2.68 2.75
N ALA A 38 17.21 -2.69 3.65
CA ALA A 38 18.04 -3.88 3.87
C ALA A 38 17.13 -5.07 4.26
N ASP A 39 17.48 -6.28 3.81
CA ASP A 39 16.73 -7.52 4.04
C ASP A 39 15.33 -7.59 3.40
N ALA A 40 15.04 -6.76 2.40
CA ALA A 40 13.78 -6.85 1.68
C ALA A 40 13.67 -8.18 0.92
N HIS A 41 12.59 -8.93 1.18
CA HIS A 41 12.28 -10.13 0.42
C HIS A 41 11.77 -9.76 -0.97
N SER A 42 12.24 -10.48 -1.99
CA SER A 42 11.82 -10.30 -3.38
C SER A 42 10.33 -10.61 -3.60
N ASN A 43 9.79 -11.60 -2.88
CA ASN A 43 8.37 -11.93 -2.89
C ASN A 43 7.64 -11.20 -1.77
N ALA A 44 7.56 -9.88 -1.86
CA ALA A 44 6.74 -9.07 -0.97
C ALA A 44 5.49 -8.55 -1.69
N ARG A 45 4.41 -8.37 -0.95
CA ARG A 45 3.21 -7.66 -1.40
C ARG A 45 2.74 -6.73 -0.29
N VAL A 46 2.15 -5.61 -0.67
CA VAL A 46 1.51 -4.69 0.24
C VAL A 46 0.01 -4.79 0.03
N GLU A 47 -0.74 -4.79 1.12
CA GLU A 47 -2.20 -4.81 1.12
C GLU A 47 -2.72 -3.68 2.00
N LEU A 48 -3.57 -2.82 1.43
CA LEU A 48 -4.24 -1.73 2.12
C LEU A 48 -5.74 -2.06 2.28
N ASP A 49 -6.17 -2.17 3.53
CA ASP A 49 -7.59 -2.29 3.85
C ASP A 49 -8.31 -0.94 3.67
N ARG A 50 -9.07 -0.84 2.58
CA ARG A 50 -9.91 0.32 2.23
C ARG A 50 -11.03 0.67 3.22
N ARG A 51 -11.32 -0.17 4.21
CA ARG A 51 -12.28 0.12 5.28
C ARG A 51 -11.61 0.74 6.50
N SER A 52 -10.51 0.14 6.95
CA SER A 52 -9.81 0.55 8.17
C SER A 52 -8.67 1.54 7.91
N GLY A 53 -8.14 1.59 6.68
CA GLY A 53 -6.91 2.29 6.36
C GLY A 53 -5.65 1.50 6.73
N HIS A 54 -5.79 0.26 7.22
CA HIS A 54 -4.67 -0.53 7.69
C HIS A 54 -3.83 -1.07 6.54
N VAL A 55 -2.55 -0.78 6.56
CA VAL A 55 -1.54 -1.28 5.62
C VAL A 55 -0.79 -2.44 6.25
N THR A 56 -0.80 -3.57 5.56
CA THR A 56 -0.03 -4.77 5.89
C THR A 56 0.99 -5.06 4.78
N VAL A 57 2.24 -5.24 5.16
CA VAL A 57 3.30 -5.71 4.25
C VAL A 57 3.51 -7.19 4.50
N TRP A 58 3.26 -8.01 3.49
CA TRP A 58 3.48 -9.45 3.51
C TRP A 58 4.78 -9.76 2.78
N ALA A 59 5.81 -10.15 3.52
CA ALA A 59 7.05 -10.65 2.95
C ALA A 59 7.03 -12.18 3.01
N LYS A 60 7.05 -12.84 1.84
CA LYS A 60 7.15 -14.30 1.79
C LYS A 60 8.62 -14.69 1.83
N GLU A 61 9.02 -15.33 2.91
CA GLU A 61 10.31 -16.01 2.98
C GLU A 61 10.34 -17.14 1.95
N ARG A 62 11.42 -17.17 1.16
CA ARG A 62 11.67 -18.28 0.23
C ARG A 62 12.25 -19.40 1.08
N LEU A 63 11.41 -20.36 1.48
CA LEU A 63 11.86 -21.62 2.06
C LEU A 63 12.76 -22.31 1.01
N GLU A 64 14.07 -22.30 1.25
CA GLU A 64 15.06 -23.09 0.49
C GLU A 64 15.25 -24.47 1.11
#